data_AF-A0A6J8ABS6-F1
#
_entry.id   AF-A0A6J8ABS6-F1
#
_cell.length_a   1.000
_cell.length_b   1.000
_cell.length_c   1.000
_cell.angle_alpha   90.00
_cell.angle_beta   90.00
_cell.angle_gamma   90.00
#
_symmetry.space_group_name_H-M   'P 1'
#
loop_
_entity.id
_entity.type
_entity.pdbx_description
1 polymer ?
#
loop_
_entity_poly.entity_id
_entity_poly.type
_entity_poly.pdbx_seq_one_letter_code
_entity_poly.pdbx_strand_id
1 'polypeptide(L)'
;MSVTISDATGSVSMASSALSSPLVGICNVNLNIDGHFYPNMQLSVLNKLCCDIILGQDFMKRHDSIKISFGGSRPAVETNDSNTVCGLAASSVDPPELFANLTSECRPIATKSRKYSAVDRDFIEKETSRLLTEGIIEPSMSPWRAQVLVTSNERHKKRLVIDYSQTINRYTELDAYPFPNINQLVSDIAKYKVYSTLDLRSAYHQIPLREHEKKYMAFEANCRLYQFRRVPFGVTNGVACFQRVIDRLVAENKLEAVFVYIDNITIGGMDQNEHDENLRRFLDVADKHQLTFNEFKCVFSVESVKLFYDLTLIE
;
A
#
# COMPACT_ATOMS: atom_id res chain seq x y z
N MET A 1 20.49 -30.89 20.02
CA MET A 1 21.28 -29.69 20.36
C MET A 1 20.50 -28.89 21.39
N SER A 2 21.11 -28.51 22.51
CA SER A 2 20.51 -27.53 23.44
C SER A 2 20.73 -26.14 22.84
N VAL A 3 19.65 -25.47 22.42
CA VAL A 3 19.69 -24.08 21.94
C VAL A 3 19.53 -23.17 23.15
N THR A 4 20.51 -22.30 23.40
CA THR A 4 20.39 -21.27 24.44
C THR A 4 19.55 -20.13 23.91
N ILE A 5 18.41 -19.88 24.56
CA ILE A 5 17.54 -18.74 24.27
C ILE A 5 17.89 -17.63 25.25
N SER A 6 18.21 -16.45 24.73
CA SER A 6 18.37 -15.23 25.52
C SER A 6 17.10 -14.40 25.44
N ASP A 7 16.70 -13.82 26.57
CA ASP A 7 15.55 -12.93 26.63
C ASP A 7 15.74 -11.74 25.68
N ALA A 8 14.68 -11.39 24.96
CA ALA A 8 14.65 -10.24 24.06
C ALA A 8 13.28 -9.56 24.12
N THR A 9 13.28 -8.23 24.16
CA THR A 9 12.05 -7.43 24.10
C THR A 9 11.86 -6.90 22.68
N GLY A 10 10.69 -7.19 22.08
CA GLY A 10 10.36 -6.73 20.74
C GLY A 10 9.23 -7.53 20.11
N SER A 11 9.01 -7.30 18.81
CA SER A 11 7.99 -8.01 18.03
C SER A 11 8.46 -8.21 16.60
N VAL A 12 8.04 -9.31 15.98
CA VAL A 12 8.27 -9.58 14.55
C VAL A 12 7.00 -9.23 13.78
N SER A 13 7.14 -8.34 12.79
CA SER A 13 6.06 -8.03 11.86
C SER A 13 5.90 -9.17 10.85
N MET A 14 4.66 -9.59 10.63
CA MET A 14 4.34 -10.61 9.63
C MET A 14 4.29 -9.99 8.23
N ALA A 15 4.08 -10.81 7.19
CA ALA A 15 3.96 -10.35 5.80
C ALA A 15 2.91 -9.22 5.64
N SER A 16 1.83 -9.27 6.43
CA SER A 16 1.00 -8.10 6.71
C SER A 16 1.56 -7.35 7.91
N SER A 17 2.02 -6.12 7.69
CA SER A 17 2.56 -5.28 8.77
C SER A 17 1.50 -4.86 9.82
N ALA A 18 0.23 -5.22 9.61
CA ALA A 18 -0.85 -5.02 10.58
C ALA A 18 -0.83 -6.08 11.70
N LEU A 19 -0.10 -7.17 11.48
CA LEU A 19 0.03 -8.28 12.41
C LEU A 19 1.48 -8.36 12.90
N SER A 20 1.65 -8.39 14.22
CA SER A 20 2.95 -8.57 14.87
C SER A 20 2.85 -9.62 15.96
N SER A 21 3.82 -10.52 16.03
CA SER A 21 3.95 -11.46 17.14
C SER A 21 4.99 -10.97 18.13
N PRO A 22 4.72 -10.97 19.44
CA PRO A 22 5.74 -10.65 20.44
C PRO A 22 6.86 -11.68 20.42
N LEU A 23 8.08 -11.22 20.66
CA LEU A 23 9.25 -12.07 20.84
C LEU A 23 9.19 -12.74 22.21
N VAL A 24 9.52 -14.03 22.23
CA VAL A 24 9.83 -14.80 23.44
C VAL A 24 11.31 -14.68 23.77
N GLY A 25 12.16 -14.58 22.75
CA GLY A 25 13.60 -14.43 22.89
C GLY A 25 14.31 -14.46 21.54
N ILE A 26 15.63 -14.49 21.58
CA ILE A 26 16.48 -14.73 20.41
C ILE A 26 17.44 -15.87 20.70
N CYS A 27 17.89 -16.56 19.65
CA CYS A 27 18.95 -17.54 19.73
C CYS A 27 19.84 -17.47 18.50
N ASN A 28 21.10 -17.86 18.63
CA ASN A 28 22.00 -17.97 17.48
C ASN A 28 22.19 -19.44 17.14
N VAL A 29 22.05 -19.76 15.86
CA VAL A 29 22.19 -21.13 15.35
C VAL A 29 23.03 -21.17 14.08
N ASN A 30 23.66 -22.32 13.84
CA ASN A 30 24.24 -22.63 12.54
C ASN A 30 23.20 -23.43 11.76
N LEU A 31 22.74 -22.93 10.62
CA LEU A 31 21.75 -23.62 9.79
C LEU A 31 22.43 -24.25 8.58
N ASN A 32 21.99 -25.46 8.24
CA ASN A 32 22.32 -26.08 6.97
C ASN A 32 21.00 -26.36 6.25
N ILE A 33 20.78 -25.70 5.11
CA ILE A 33 19.57 -25.81 4.31
C ILE A 33 19.99 -26.17 2.89
N ASP A 34 19.57 -27.33 2.40
CA ASP A 34 19.89 -27.84 1.06
C ASP A 34 21.37 -27.69 0.68
N GLY A 35 22.26 -28.08 1.60
CA GLY A 35 23.72 -28.05 1.41
C GLY A 35 24.37 -26.68 1.59
N HIS A 36 23.61 -25.63 1.89
CA HIS A 36 24.12 -24.29 2.15
C HIS A 36 24.24 -24.04 3.66
N PHE A 37 25.44 -23.64 4.08
CA PHE A 37 25.75 -23.40 5.50
C PHE A 37 25.66 -21.91 5.86
N TYR A 38 24.85 -21.61 6.88
CA TYR A 38 24.64 -20.26 7.41
C TYR A 38 25.13 -20.22 8.86
N PRO A 39 26.36 -19.72 9.10
CA PRO A 39 26.89 -19.65 10.45
C PRO A 39 26.26 -18.52 11.25
N ASN A 40 26.04 -18.76 12.54
CA ASN A 40 25.66 -17.77 13.54
C ASN A 40 24.44 -16.93 13.14
N MET A 41 23.43 -17.58 12.57
CA MET A 41 22.17 -16.93 12.24
C MET A 41 21.38 -16.66 13.52
N GLN A 42 21.05 -15.39 13.75
CA GLN A 42 20.16 -15.00 14.83
C GLN A 42 18.72 -15.31 14.42
N LEU A 43 18.07 -16.18 15.17
CA LEU A 43 16.65 -16.49 15.04
C LEU A 43 15.86 -15.81 16.15
N SER A 44 14.70 -15.30 15.75
CA SER A 44 13.68 -14.79 16.65
C SER A 44 12.79 -15.94 17.13
N VAL A 45 12.66 -16.11 18.43
CA VAL A 45 11.78 -17.12 19.04
C VAL A 45 10.41 -16.51 19.27
N LEU A 46 9.38 -17.10 18.67
CA LEU A 46 7.99 -16.64 18.74
C LEU A 46 7.13 -17.69 19.44
N ASN A 47 6.07 -17.24 20.12
CA ASN A 47 5.13 -18.13 20.76
C ASN A 47 4.10 -18.65 19.73
N LYS A 48 3.73 -19.93 19.81
CA LYS A 48 2.68 -20.57 18.98
C LYS A 48 2.89 -20.45 17.46
N LEU A 49 4.12 -20.65 16.99
CA LEU A 49 4.36 -20.80 15.55
C LEU A 49 3.59 -22.02 15.01
N CYS A 50 3.06 -21.89 13.79
CA CYS A 50 2.43 -23.00 13.07
C CYS A 50 3.44 -23.96 12.42
N CYS A 51 4.73 -23.68 12.56
CA CYS A 51 5.84 -24.45 11.99
C CYS A 51 7.11 -24.28 12.83
N ASP A 52 8.14 -25.09 12.54
CA ASP A 52 9.40 -25.07 13.30
C ASP A 52 10.26 -23.83 13.02
N ILE A 53 10.34 -23.41 11.75
CA ILE A 53 11.16 -22.27 11.29
C ILE A 53 10.41 -21.49 10.22
N ILE A 54 10.42 -20.16 10.34
CA ILE A 54 9.98 -19.25 9.29
C ILE A 54 11.22 -18.55 8.72
N LEU A 55 11.39 -18.59 7.40
CA LEU A 55 12.43 -17.83 6.70
C LEU A 55 11.85 -16.48 6.28
N GLY A 56 12.34 -15.41 6.89
CA GLY A 56 11.88 -14.04 6.64
C GLY A 56 12.48 -13.41 5.38
N GLN A 57 12.06 -12.18 5.07
CA GLN A 57 12.61 -11.40 3.95
C GLN A 57 14.10 -11.09 4.11
N ASP A 58 14.59 -11.02 5.34
CA ASP A 58 16.00 -10.83 5.68
C ASP A 58 16.87 -12.02 5.26
N PHE A 59 16.35 -13.24 5.34
CA PHE A 59 16.97 -14.43 4.75
C PHE A 59 16.87 -14.38 3.23
N MET A 60 15.67 -14.10 2.69
CA MET A 60 15.43 -14.09 1.24
C MET A 60 16.34 -13.11 0.48
N LYS A 61 16.62 -11.92 1.06
CA LYS A 61 17.52 -10.91 0.48
C LYS A 61 18.98 -11.35 0.35
N ARG A 62 19.37 -12.48 0.95
CA ARG A 62 20.74 -13.03 0.84
C ARG A 62 20.94 -13.90 -0.40
N HIS A 63 19.87 -14.20 -1.14
CA HIS A 63 19.89 -15.07 -2.29
C HIS A 63 19.35 -14.37 -3.53
N ASP A 64 20.00 -14.58 -4.67
CA ASP A 64 19.53 -14.05 -5.96
C ASP A 64 18.21 -14.72 -6.39
N SER A 65 17.99 -15.98 -6.01
CA SER A 65 16.72 -16.70 -6.19
C SER A 65 16.56 -17.85 -5.19
N ILE A 66 15.31 -18.19 -4.85
CA ILE A 66 14.97 -19.35 -4.01
C ILE A 66 13.94 -20.20 -4.76
N LYS A 67 14.19 -21.51 -4.88
CA LYS A 67 13.26 -22.47 -5.49
C LYS A 67 12.66 -23.35 -4.40
N ILE A 68 11.32 -23.36 -4.29
CA ILE A 68 10.59 -24.17 -3.31
C ILE A 68 9.91 -25.32 -4.04
N SER A 69 10.14 -26.55 -3.60
CA SER A 69 9.45 -27.74 -4.10
C SER A 69 8.49 -28.26 -3.03
N PHE A 70 7.20 -28.35 -3.35
CA PHE A 70 6.16 -28.77 -2.41
C PHE A 70 6.00 -30.31 -2.29
N GLY A 71 6.81 -31.09 -3.04
CA GLY A 71 6.83 -32.55 -2.95
C GLY A 71 5.53 -33.27 -3.37
N GLY A 72 4.57 -32.55 -3.95
CA GLY A 72 3.30 -33.12 -4.41
C GLY A 72 3.46 -34.04 -5.62
N SER A 73 2.51 -34.96 -5.81
CA SER A 73 2.47 -35.89 -6.94
C SER A 73 2.00 -35.26 -8.26
N ARG A 74 1.54 -34.00 -8.21
CA ARG A 74 1.11 -33.26 -9.40
C ARG A 74 2.30 -32.58 -10.07
N PRO A 75 2.29 -32.43 -11.41
CA PRO A 75 3.27 -31.63 -12.11
C PRO A 75 3.35 -30.22 -11.52
N ALA A 76 4.53 -29.59 -11.63
CA ALA A 76 4.68 -28.19 -11.26
C ALA A 76 3.67 -27.34 -12.04
N VAL A 77 3.07 -26.36 -11.38
CA VAL A 77 2.23 -25.37 -12.08
C VAL A 77 3.19 -24.45 -12.83
N GLU A 78 3.39 -24.73 -14.11
CA GLU A 78 4.15 -23.88 -15.02
C GLU A 78 3.23 -22.73 -15.44
N THR A 79 3.31 -21.61 -14.72
CA THR A 79 2.84 -20.33 -15.27
C THR A 79 3.85 -19.87 -16.32
N ASN A 80 3.38 -19.28 -17.41
CA ASN A 80 4.21 -18.84 -18.54
C ASN A 80 5.28 -17.79 -18.18
N ASP A 81 5.26 -17.30 -16.94
CA ASP A 81 6.34 -16.54 -16.33
C ASP A 81 6.97 -17.38 -15.22
N SER A 82 8.28 -17.57 -15.32
CA SER A 82 9.08 -18.48 -14.48
C SER A 82 8.75 -18.43 -12.99
N ASN A 83 8.42 -19.59 -12.41
CA ASN A 83 8.71 -19.96 -11.01
C ASN A 83 8.34 -18.97 -9.90
N THR A 84 7.19 -18.30 -9.98
CA THR A 84 6.83 -17.28 -8.99
C THR A 84 5.51 -17.61 -8.31
N VAL A 85 5.56 -18.51 -7.31
CA VAL A 85 4.46 -18.66 -6.32
C VAL A 85 4.57 -17.59 -5.21
N CYS A 86 5.76 -17.05 -4.98
CA CYS A 86 6.01 -15.96 -4.04
C CYS A 86 6.80 -14.83 -4.72
N GLY A 87 6.16 -14.11 -5.61
CA GLY A 87 6.66 -12.82 -6.09
C GLY A 87 6.17 -11.76 -5.13
N LEU A 88 7.10 -11.06 -4.45
CA LEU A 88 6.86 -9.64 -4.16
C LEU A 88 6.88 -8.90 -5.50
N ALA A 89 5.85 -9.14 -6.31
CA ALA A 89 5.60 -8.33 -7.47
C ALA A 89 5.28 -6.92 -6.94
N ALA A 90 5.83 -5.89 -7.58
CA ALA A 90 5.25 -4.56 -7.45
C ALA A 90 3.80 -4.64 -7.95
N SER A 91 2.91 -3.82 -7.39
CA SER A 91 1.50 -3.75 -7.79
C SER A 91 1.36 -3.88 -9.31
N SER A 92 0.54 -4.84 -9.77
CA SER A 92 0.28 -5.09 -11.20
C SER A 92 -0.66 -4.05 -11.82
N VAL A 93 -0.98 -2.99 -11.08
CA VAL A 93 -1.73 -1.85 -11.60
C VAL A 93 -0.83 -1.10 -12.57
N ASP A 94 -1.25 -1.03 -13.82
CA ASP A 94 -0.58 -0.21 -14.83
C ASP A 94 -0.46 1.24 -14.31
N PRO A 95 0.76 1.79 -14.20
CA PRO A 95 0.96 3.11 -13.65
C PRO A 95 0.27 4.16 -14.53
N PRO A 96 -0.70 4.92 -13.98
CA PRO A 96 -1.40 5.97 -14.71
C PRO A 96 -0.45 7.13 -15.02
N GLU A 97 -0.84 7.99 -15.96
CA GLU A 97 -0.13 9.25 -16.25
C GLU A 97 -0.61 10.32 -15.28
N LEU A 98 0.12 10.54 -14.20
CA LEU A 98 -0.25 11.54 -13.20
C LEU A 98 0.00 12.97 -13.72
N PHE A 99 0.97 13.13 -14.63
CA PHE A 99 1.41 14.41 -15.20
C PHE A 99 1.26 14.45 -16.73
N ALA A 100 0.19 13.83 -17.27
CA ALA A 100 -0.14 13.90 -18.69
C ALA A 100 -0.28 15.36 -19.18
N ASN A 101 -0.89 16.23 -18.36
CA ASN A 101 -1.17 17.62 -18.69
C ASN A 101 -0.32 18.56 -17.84
N LEU A 102 0.85 18.91 -18.39
CA LEU A 102 1.74 19.94 -17.84
C LEU A 102 1.71 21.18 -18.73
N THR A 103 1.63 22.35 -18.12
CA THR A 103 1.77 23.64 -18.82
C THR A 103 3.10 23.74 -19.55
N SER A 104 3.15 24.50 -20.66
CA SER A 104 4.36 24.72 -21.46
C SER A 104 5.53 25.34 -20.69
N GLU A 105 5.23 26.06 -19.61
CA GLU A 105 6.21 26.76 -18.76
C GLU A 105 6.85 25.86 -17.68
N CYS A 106 6.52 24.57 -17.69
CA CYS A 106 6.98 23.60 -16.71
C CYS A 106 8.51 23.54 -16.66
N ARG A 107 9.06 23.86 -15.50
CA ARG A 107 10.50 23.83 -15.25
C ARG A 107 10.78 23.42 -13.80
N PRO A 108 11.93 22.79 -13.54
CA PRO A 108 12.26 22.36 -12.19
C PRO A 108 12.31 23.53 -11.20
N ILE A 109 11.67 23.34 -10.05
CA ILE A 109 11.76 24.24 -8.89
C ILE A 109 12.37 23.48 -7.71
N ALA A 110 13.41 24.07 -7.12
CA ALA A 110 13.99 23.59 -5.88
C ALA A 110 13.64 24.53 -4.72
N THR A 111 12.60 24.20 -3.97
CA THR A 111 12.18 24.97 -2.80
C THR A 111 13.19 24.84 -1.66
N LYS A 112 13.27 25.85 -0.78
CA LYS A 112 14.11 25.79 0.42
C LYS A 112 13.34 25.09 1.54
N SER A 113 13.96 24.10 2.16
CA SER A 113 13.40 23.43 3.34
C SER A 113 13.27 24.39 4.52
N ARG A 114 12.22 24.18 5.33
CA ARG A 114 12.05 24.90 6.59
C ARG A 114 13.01 24.37 7.64
N LYS A 115 13.26 25.19 8.66
CA LYS A 115 13.93 24.71 9.87
C LYS A 115 12.91 23.93 10.70
N TYR A 116 13.27 22.69 11.05
CA TYR A 116 12.45 21.80 11.87
C TYR A 116 12.96 21.81 13.31
N SER A 117 12.05 21.64 14.27
CA SER A 117 12.41 21.39 15.67
C SER A 117 13.19 20.07 15.80
N ALA A 118 13.89 19.85 16.91
CA ALA A 118 14.57 18.56 17.13
C ALA A 118 13.59 17.37 17.11
N VAL A 119 12.39 17.56 17.67
CA VAL A 119 11.33 16.54 17.72
C VAL A 119 10.79 16.23 16.32
N ASP A 120 10.65 17.25 15.47
CA ASP A 120 10.17 17.03 14.09
C ASP A 120 11.23 16.39 13.20
N ARG A 121 12.52 16.71 13.40
CA ARG A 121 13.61 16.03 12.67
C ARG A 121 13.65 14.54 12.96
N ASP A 122 13.52 14.15 14.23
CA ASP A 122 13.46 12.73 14.63
C ASP A 122 12.24 12.01 14.02
N PHE A 123 11.07 12.68 14.03
CA PHE A 123 9.87 12.16 13.38
C PHE A 123 10.07 11.99 11.86
N ILE A 124 10.63 12.99 11.17
CA ILE A 124 10.90 12.94 9.74
C ILE A 124 11.88 11.81 9.41
N GLU A 125 12.94 11.62 10.21
CA GLU A 125 13.93 10.55 9.98
C GLU A 125 13.28 9.17 10.09
N LYS A 126 12.48 8.94 11.14
CA LYS A 126 11.76 7.68 11.36
C LYS A 126 10.78 7.39 10.24
N GLU A 127 9.99 8.38 9.84
CA GLU A 127 8.99 8.19 8.79
C GLU A 127 9.63 8.00 7.42
N THR A 128 10.70 8.73 7.10
CA THR A 128 11.47 8.54 5.86
C THR A 128 12.10 7.14 5.81
N SER A 129 12.65 6.66 6.93
CA SER A 129 13.21 5.30 7.04
C SER A 129 12.16 4.22 6.84
N ARG A 130 10.95 4.42 7.39
CA ARG A 130 9.80 3.53 7.17
C ARG A 130 9.41 3.50 5.69
N LEU A 131 9.24 4.65 5.06
CA LEU A 131 8.85 4.77 3.65
C LEU A 131 9.89 4.15 2.70
N LEU A 132 11.20 4.26 3.01
CA LEU A 132 12.27 3.59 2.28
C LEU A 132 12.18 2.07 2.42
N THR A 133 11.97 1.58 3.65
CA THR A 133 11.87 0.14 3.95
C THR A 133 10.66 -0.49 3.25
N GLU A 134 9.55 0.25 3.17
CA GLU A 134 8.32 -0.15 2.47
C GLU A 134 8.40 0.02 0.94
N GLY A 135 9.50 0.57 0.41
CA GLY A 135 9.68 0.79 -1.02
C GLY A 135 8.72 1.84 -1.61
N ILE A 136 8.17 2.74 -0.78
CA ILE A 136 7.29 3.83 -1.21
C ILE A 136 8.09 5.00 -1.78
N ILE A 137 9.29 5.23 -1.24
CA ILE A 137 10.23 6.25 -1.72
C ILE A 137 11.60 5.63 -2.02
N GLU A 138 12.43 6.36 -2.74
CA GLU A 138 13.82 6.02 -3.04
C GLU A 138 14.71 7.27 -3.05
N PRO A 139 16.04 7.14 -2.87
CA PRO A 139 16.97 8.25 -3.08
C PRO A 139 16.82 8.85 -4.48
N SER A 140 16.95 10.16 -4.60
CA SER A 140 16.73 10.87 -5.86
C SER A 140 17.91 11.79 -6.21
N MET A 141 18.08 12.01 -7.52
CA MET A 141 18.95 13.04 -8.11
C MET A 141 18.12 14.05 -8.92
N SER A 142 16.82 14.17 -8.62
CA SER A 142 15.90 15.01 -9.37
C SER A 142 16.30 16.50 -9.33
N PRO A 143 16.08 17.25 -10.42
CA PRO A 143 16.21 18.69 -10.41
C PRO A 143 15.09 19.40 -9.63
N TRP A 144 14.05 18.66 -9.21
CA TRP A 144 12.95 19.17 -8.39
C TRP A 144 13.23 18.95 -6.90
N ARG A 145 12.72 19.85 -6.07
CA ARG A 145 12.81 19.70 -4.61
C ARG A 145 11.64 20.36 -3.92
N ALA A 146 10.68 19.55 -3.46
CA ALA A 146 9.61 19.97 -2.56
C ALA A 146 10.07 19.97 -1.09
N GLN A 147 9.37 20.73 -0.24
CA GLN A 147 9.63 20.77 1.20
C GLN A 147 8.75 19.76 1.94
N VAL A 148 9.28 19.22 3.03
CA VAL A 148 8.51 18.44 4.01
C VAL A 148 7.81 19.38 5.00
N LEU A 149 6.58 19.05 5.37
CA LEU A 149 5.82 19.64 6.45
C LEU A 149 5.43 18.54 7.45
N VAL A 150 5.48 18.86 8.73
CA VAL A 150 4.94 17.99 9.79
C VAL A 150 3.66 18.61 10.29
N THR A 151 2.55 17.91 10.11
CA THR A 151 1.24 18.32 10.61
C THR A 151 0.80 17.40 11.74
N SER A 152 -0.02 17.91 12.65
CA SER A 152 -0.64 17.13 13.72
C SER A 152 -2.14 17.17 13.54
N ASN A 153 -2.80 16.01 13.59
CA ASN A 153 -4.27 15.97 13.61
C ASN A 153 -4.83 16.20 15.02
N GLU A 154 -6.15 16.25 15.15
CA GLU A 154 -6.89 16.45 16.41
C GLU A 154 -6.54 15.44 17.51
N ARG A 155 -6.03 14.25 17.14
CA ARG A 155 -5.56 13.21 18.06
C ARG A 155 -4.06 13.27 18.32
N HIS A 156 -3.41 14.41 18.04
CA HIS A 156 -1.97 14.64 18.13
C HIS A 156 -1.09 13.66 17.32
N LYS A 157 -1.66 12.90 16.38
CA LYS A 157 -0.89 12.04 15.49
C LYS A 157 -0.19 12.90 14.45
N LYS A 158 1.14 12.88 14.46
CA LYS A 158 1.97 13.55 13.45
C LYS A 158 1.84 12.87 12.09
N ARG A 159 1.89 13.67 11.02
CA ARG A 159 1.88 13.22 9.63
C ARG A 159 3.00 13.93 8.87
N LEU A 160 3.72 13.16 8.06
CA LEU A 160 4.66 13.68 7.08
C LEU A 160 3.86 14.08 5.83
N VAL A 161 3.92 15.36 5.48
CA VAL A 161 3.22 15.93 4.32
C VAL A 161 4.27 16.55 3.41
N ILE A 162 4.18 16.29 2.11
CA ILE A 162 5.05 16.95 1.13
C ILE A 162 4.27 18.09 0.49
N ASP A 163 4.85 19.28 0.51
CA ASP A 163 4.24 20.45 -0.08
C ASP A 163 4.70 20.61 -1.54
N TYR A 164 3.89 20.10 -2.45
CA TYR A 164 4.08 20.26 -3.89
C TYR A 164 3.52 21.57 -4.46
N SER A 165 2.85 22.41 -3.63
CA SER A 165 2.16 23.62 -4.10
C SER A 165 3.07 24.61 -4.81
N GLN A 166 4.36 24.64 -4.44
CA GLN A 166 5.36 25.52 -5.03
C GLN A 166 6.21 24.87 -6.12
N THR A 167 6.03 23.58 -6.36
CA THR A 167 6.82 22.81 -7.33
C THR A 167 5.93 22.36 -8.48
N ILE A 168 5.72 21.06 -8.64
CA ILE A 168 5.05 20.51 -9.80
C ILE A 168 3.57 20.89 -9.87
N ASN A 169 2.88 21.01 -8.73
CA ASN A 169 1.44 21.34 -8.72
C ASN A 169 1.12 22.68 -9.40
N ARG A 170 2.09 23.61 -9.50
CA ARG A 170 1.94 24.89 -10.22
C ARG A 170 1.82 24.72 -11.73
N TYR A 171 2.39 23.63 -12.24
CA TYR A 171 2.49 23.33 -13.66
C TYR A 171 1.53 22.23 -14.09
N THR A 172 0.97 21.49 -13.14
CA THR A 172 -0.03 20.46 -13.38
C THR A 172 -1.40 21.11 -13.64
N GLU A 173 -1.93 20.88 -14.83
CA GLU A 173 -3.31 21.24 -15.14
C GLU A 173 -4.25 20.28 -14.41
N LEU A 174 -5.36 20.83 -13.89
CA LEU A 174 -6.32 20.05 -13.13
C LEU A 174 -6.95 18.99 -14.03
N ASP A 175 -6.93 17.75 -13.58
CA ASP A 175 -7.60 16.65 -14.24
C ASP A 175 -9.12 16.76 -14.02
N ALA A 176 -9.85 16.99 -15.10
CA ALA A 176 -11.31 17.11 -15.10
C ALA A 176 -12.03 15.74 -15.07
N TYR A 177 -11.41 14.72 -14.49
CA TYR A 177 -12.01 13.40 -14.36
C TYR A 177 -13.35 13.49 -13.60
N PRO A 178 -14.45 12.97 -14.19
CA PRO A 178 -15.77 13.09 -13.58
C PRO A 178 -15.88 12.16 -12.38
N PHE A 179 -16.15 12.72 -11.21
CA PHE A 179 -16.52 11.92 -10.04
C PHE A 179 -18.01 11.54 -10.10
N PRO A 180 -18.38 10.36 -9.59
CA PRO A 180 -19.78 9.96 -9.50
C PRO A 180 -20.62 11.01 -8.77
N ASN A 181 -21.81 11.32 -9.29
CA ASN A 181 -22.75 12.16 -8.56
C ASN A 181 -23.22 11.40 -7.31
N ILE A 182 -23.02 11.99 -6.12
CA ILE A 182 -23.30 11.32 -4.85
C ILE A 182 -24.77 10.88 -4.75
N ASN A 183 -25.73 11.70 -5.19
CA ASN A 183 -27.15 11.34 -5.10
C ASN A 183 -27.48 10.16 -6.02
N GLN A 184 -26.89 10.13 -7.22
CA GLN A 184 -27.07 9.01 -8.14
C GLN A 184 -26.42 7.74 -7.56
N LEU A 185 -25.20 7.86 -7.06
CA LEU A 185 -24.46 6.76 -6.45
C LEU A 185 -25.24 6.15 -5.27
N VAL A 186 -25.77 6.99 -4.37
CA VAL A 186 -26.61 6.55 -3.25
C VAL A 186 -27.89 5.88 -3.77
N SER A 187 -28.53 6.43 -4.80
CA SER A 187 -29.74 5.85 -5.41
C SER A 187 -29.48 4.49 -6.06
N ASP A 188 -28.29 4.30 -6.62
CA ASP A 188 -27.88 3.03 -7.22
C ASP A 188 -27.52 2.00 -6.15
N ILE A 189 -26.83 2.41 -5.08
CA ILE A 189 -26.54 1.55 -3.93
C ILE A 189 -27.84 1.13 -3.23
N ALA A 190 -28.79 2.04 -3.05
CA ALA A 190 -30.05 1.77 -2.34
C ALA A 190 -30.96 0.71 -3.02
N LYS A 191 -30.61 0.26 -4.23
CA LYS A 191 -31.31 -0.85 -4.89
C LYS A 191 -31.04 -2.20 -4.21
N TYR A 192 -29.91 -2.33 -3.51
CA TYR A 192 -29.47 -3.57 -2.88
C TYR A 192 -29.97 -3.69 -1.43
N LYS A 193 -29.74 -4.84 -0.80
CA LYS A 193 -30.19 -5.11 0.58
C LYS A 193 -29.07 -5.50 1.52
N VAL A 194 -28.02 -6.12 0.99
CA VAL A 194 -26.84 -6.54 1.75
C VAL A 194 -25.63 -5.80 1.22
N TYR A 195 -24.83 -5.27 2.14
CA TYR A 195 -23.73 -4.37 1.84
C TYR A 195 -22.43 -4.80 2.50
N SER A 196 -21.32 -4.54 1.81
CA SER A 196 -19.98 -4.48 2.40
C SER A 196 -19.30 -3.17 2.02
N THR A 197 -18.48 -2.63 2.92
CA THR A 197 -17.63 -1.46 2.65
C THR A 197 -16.18 -1.79 2.93
N LEU A 198 -15.31 -1.56 1.96
CA LEU A 198 -13.88 -1.81 2.04
C LEU A 198 -13.12 -0.47 2.07
N ASP A 199 -12.25 -0.29 3.08
CA ASP A 199 -11.34 0.85 3.22
C ASP A 199 -9.95 0.43 2.71
N LEU A 200 -9.43 1.11 1.69
CA LEU A 200 -8.11 0.81 1.16
C LEU A 200 -7.00 1.39 2.05
N ARG A 201 -6.03 0.55 2.41
CA ARG A 201 -4.93 0.95 3.28
C ARG A 201 -3.97 1.88 2.54
N SER A 202 -3.96 3.16 2.92
CA SER A 202 -3.11 4.17 2.25
C SER A 202 -3.30 4.16 0.73
N ALA A 203 -4.56 4.20 0.28
CA ALA A 203 -4.99 3.98 -1.10
C ALA A 203 -4.03 4.54 -2.18
N TYR A 204 -3.64 5.81 -2.09
CA TYR A 204 -2.75 6.43 -3.09
C TYR A 204 -1.35 5.80 -3.15
N HIS A 205 -0.78 5.38 -2.01
CA HIS A 205 0.52 4.71 -1.96
C HIS A 205 0.48 3.28 -2.53
N GLN A 206 -0.67 2.79 -2.98
CA GLN A 206 -0.77 1.52 -3.68
C GLN A 206 -0.57 1.69 -5.20
N ILE A 207 -0.77 2.89 -5.73
CA ILE A 207 -0.68 3.16 -7.17
C ILE A 207 0.77 3.53 -7.54
N PRO A 208 1.44 2.74 -8.41
CA PRO A 208 2.80 3.04 -8.84
C PRO A 208 2.84 4.27 -9.76
N LEU A 209 3.96 4.99 -9.71
CA LEU A 209 4.27 6.08 -10.65
C LEU A 209 5.09 5.55 -11.82
N ARG A 210 4.94 6.16 -13.00
CA ARG A 210 5.82 5.91 -14.13
C ARG A 210 7.23 6.39 -13.84
N GLU A 211 8.26 5.65 -14.29
CA GLU A 211 9.66 5.96 -14.00
C GLU A 211 10.06 7.40 -14.34
N HIS A 212 9.59 7.93 -15.48
CA HIS A 212 9.92 9.29 -15.92
C HIS A 212 9.18 10.40 -15.14
N GLU A 213 8.10 10.05 -14.43
CA GLU A 213 7.29 10.98 -13.63
C GLU A 213 7.79 11.10 -12.18
N LYS A 214 8.48 10.07 -11.66
CA LYS A 214 8.99 10.06 -10.27
C LYS A 214 9.82 11.28 -9.92
N LYS A 215 10.58 11.82 -10.89
CA LYS A 215 11.40 13.03 -10.71
C LYS A 215 10.57 14.22 -10.19
N TYR A 216 9.30 14.34 -10.57
CA TYR A 216 8.43 15.42 -10.13
C TYR A 216 8.03 15.31 -8.66
N MET A 217 8.08 14.09 -8.12
CA MET A 217 7.73 13.75 -6.74
C MET A 217 8.94 13.79 -5.81
N ALA A 218 9.95 14.60 -6.16
CA ALA A 218 11.15 14.73 -5.36
C ALA A 218 10.96 15.73 -4.21
N PHE A 219 11.46 15.36 -3.03
CA PHE A 219 11.38 16.17 -1.81
C PHE A 219 12.64 16.04 -0.97
N GLU A 220 12.94 17.08 -0.20
CA GLU A 220 14.05 17.07 0.74
C GLU A 220 13.57 16.73 2.15
N ALA A 221 14.24 15.76 2.78
CA ALA A 221 14.05 15.41 4.19
C ALA A 221 15.43 15.25 4.85
N ASN A 222 15.66 15.95 5.97
CA ASN A 222 16.92 15.90 6.73
C ASN A 222 18.18 16.03 5.85
N CYS A 223 18.19 17.03 4.97
CA CYS A 223 19.29 17.34 4.04
C CYS A 223 19.59 16.21 3.02
N ARG A 224 18.64 15.32 2.77
CA ARG A 224 18.73 14.27 1.75
C ARG A 224 17.56 14.39 0.79
N LEU A 225 17.79 14.03 -0.48
CA LEU A 225 16.79 14.10 -1.54
C LEU A 225 16.21 12.71 -1.80
N TYR A 226 14.89 12.64 -1.79
CA TYR A 226 14.12 11.43 -2.06
C TYR A 226 13.08 11.71 -3.13
N GLN A 227 12.56 10.66 -3.77
CA GLN A 227 11.40 10.74 -4.64
C GLN A 227 10.44 9.59 -4.36
N PHE A 228 9.14 9.83 -4.58
CA PHE A 228 8.15 8.77 -4.47
C PHE A 228 8.18 7.82 -5.67
N ARG A 229 7.93 6.54 -5.38
CA ARG A 229 7.69 5.48 -6.36
C ARG A 229 6.20 5.22 -6.60
N ARG A 230 5.34 5.72 -5.70
CA ARG A 230 3.87 5.60 -5.72
C ARG A 230 3.22 6.96 -5.53
N VAL A 231 1.97 7.13 -5.93
CA VAL A 231 1.26 8.42 -5.86
C VAL A 231 1.22 8.95 -4.43
N PRO A 232 1.88 10.09 -4.11
CA PRO A 232 1.87 10.64 -2.76
C PRO A 232 0.59 11.42 -2.48
N PHE A 233 0.28 11.61 -1.20
CA PHE A 233 -0.72 12.59 -0.78
C PHE A 233 -0.29 14.03 -1.13
N GLY A 234 -1.24 14.88 -1.53
CA GLY A 234 -1.02 16.31 -1.75
C GLY A 234 -0.66 16.74 -3.19
N VAL A 235 -0.63 15.81 -4.14
CA VAL A 235 -0.42 16.10 -5.56
C VAL A 235 -1.75 16.45 -6.26
N THR A 236 -1.75 17.45 -7.16
CA THR A 236 -2.97 18.08 -7.75
C THR A 236 -3.96 17.10 -8.37
N ASN A 237 -3.50 15.98 -8.94
CA ASN A 237 -4.37 15.00 -9.61
C ASN A 237 -4.40 13.62 -8.95
N GLY A 238 -3.87 13.48 -7.71
CA GLY A 238 -3.74 12.17 -7.06
C GLY A 238 -5.08 11.44 -6.87
N VAL A 239 -6.13 12.18 -6.53
CA VAL A 239 -7.49 11.62 -6.33
C VAL A 239 -8.11 11.18 -7.65
N ALA A 240 -8.09 12.04 -8.67
CA ALA A 240 -8.62 11.73 -10.00
C ALA A 240 -7.91 10.52 -10.62
N CYS A 241 -6.58 10.50 -10.50
CA CYS A 241 -5.73 9.38 -10.88
C CYS A 241 -6.16 8.08 -10.19
N PHE A 242 -6.33 8.11 -8.87
CA PHE A 242 -6.76 6.94 -8.10
C PHE A 242 -8.13 6.44 -8.52
N GLN A 243 -9.12 7.34 -8.59
CA GLN A 243 -10.49 7.00 -8.99
C GLN A 243 -10.53 6.36 -10.38
N ARG A 244 -9.83 6.95 -11.37
CA ARG A 244 -9.75 6.41 -12.73
C ARG A 244 -9.20 4.99 -12.77
N VAL A 245 -8.18 4.70 -11.97
CA VAL A 245 -7.59 3.36 -11.88
C VAL A 245 -8.63 2.36 -11.38
N ILE A 246 -9.28 2.64 -10.25
CA ILE A 246 -10.24 1.69 -9.67
C ILE A 246 -11.50 1.56 -10.55
N ASP A 247 -12.01 2.66 -11.12
CA ASP A 247 -13.15 2.62 -12.04
C ASP A 247 -12.85 1.75 -13.26
N ARG A 248 -11.62 1.84 -13.81
CA ARG A 248 -11.17 0.99 -14.90
C ARG A 248 -11.17 -0.49 -14.49
N LEU A 249 -10.66 -0.80 -13.30
CA LEU A 249 -10.68 -2.19 -12.77
C LEU A 249 -12.10 -2.72 -12.61
N VAL A 250 -13.02 -1.91 -12.08
CA VAL A 250 -14.43 -2.28 -11.92
C VAL A 250 -15.10 -2.52 -13.28
N ALA A 251 -14.87 -1.62 -14.25
CA ALA A 251 -15.45 -1.70 -15.58
C ALA A 251 -14.91 -2.90 -16.39
N GLU A 252 -13.59 -3.11 -16.41
CA GLU A 252 -12.96 -4.23 -17.14
C GLU A 252 -13.41 -5.60 -16.61
N ASN A 253 -13.74 -5.69 -15.32
CA ASN A 253 -14.20 -6.92 -14.67
C ASN A 253 -15.73 -7.03 -14.54
N LYS A 254 -16.48 -6.06 -15.10
CA LYS A 254 -17.96 -6.03 -15.11
C LYS A 254 -18.56 -6.22 -13.71
N LEU A 255 -18.09 -5.41 -12.77
CA LEU A 255 -18.51 -5.45 -11.38
C LEU A 255 -19.62 -4.43 -11.11
N GLU A 256 -20.83 -4.72 -11.58
CA GLU A 256 -21.96 -3.77 -11.60
C GLU A 256 -22.48 -3.37 -10.21
N ALA A 257 -22.32 -4.25 -9.22
CA ALA A 257 -22.72 -4.00 -7.83
C ALA A 257 -21.57 -3.44 -6.97
N VAL A 258 -20.49 -2.98 -7.59
CA VAL A 258 -19.34 -2.37 -6.91
C VAL A 258 -19.31 -0.88 -7.19
N PHE A 259 -19.39 -0.10 -6.12
CA PHE A 259 -19.50 1.34 -6.13
C PHE A 259 -18.27 1.96 -5.50
N VAL A 260 -17.56 2.78 -6.25
CA VAL A 260 -16.26 3.32 -5.83
C VAL A 260 -16.35 4.82 -5.69
N TYR A 261 -15.89 5.32 -4.55
CA TYR A 261 -15.80 6.75 -4.32
C TYR A 261 -14.56 7.06 -3.47
N ILE A 262 -13.59 7.70 -4.11
CA ILE A 262 -12.29 8.04 -3.53
C ILE A 262 -11.64 6.78 -2.94
N ASP A 263 -11.54 6.65 -1.63
CA ASP A 263 -10.85 5.57 -0.92
C ASP A 263 -11.80 4.49 -0.37
N ASN A 264 -13.10 4.67 -0.57
CA ASN A 264 -14.15 3.76 -0.11
C ASN A 264 -14.74 2.97 -1.29
N ILE A 265 -14.87 1.67 -1.10
CA ILE A 265 -15.52 0.75 -2.05
C ILE A 265 -16.71 0.12 -1.36
N THR A 266 -17.90 0.32 -1.91
CA THR A 266 -19.15 -0.29 -1.43
C THR A 266 -19.58 -1.40 -2.39
N ILE A 267 -19.98 -2.53 -1.85
CA ILE A 267 -20.41 -3.71 -2.62
C ILE A 267 -21.82 -4.07 -2.18
N GLY A 268 -22.73 -4.26 -3.14
CA GLY A 268 -24.13 -4.60 -2.90
C GLY A 268 -24.52 -6.00 -3.36
N GLY A 269 -25.61 -6.53 -2.80
CA GLY A 269 -26.36 -7.68 -3.31
C GLY A 269 -27.84 -7.60 -2.91
N MET A 270 -28.74 -8.13 -3.74
CA MET A 270 -30.18 -8.16 -3.44
C MET A 270 -30.50 -9.16 -2.34
N ASP A 271 -29.64 -10.17 -2.18
CA ASP A 271 -29.63 -11.13 -1.08
C ASP A 271 -28.18 -11.48 -0.70
N GLN A 272 -28.01 -12.31 0.34
CA GLN A 272 -26.70 -12.68 0.86
C GLN A 272 -25.85 -13.45 -0.17
N ASN A 273 -26.47 -14.29 -1.01
CA ASN A 273 -25.74 -15.12 -1.96
C ASN A 273 -25.16 -14.25 -3.10
N GLU A 274 -25.99 -13.35 -3.65
CA GLU A 274 -25.54 -12.41 -4.68
C GLU A 274 -24.46 -11.48 -4.13
N HIS A 275 -24.64 -10.98 -2.91
CA HIS A 275 -23.65 -10.15 -2.23
C HIS A 275 -22.30 -10.89 -2.09
N ASP A 276 -22.31 -12.13 -1.61
CA ASP A 276 -21.08 -12.91 -1.39
C ASP A 276 -20.37 -13.20 -2.71
N GLU A 277 -21.11 -13.43 -3.79
CA GLU A 277 -20.54 -13.58 -5.12
C GLU A 277 -19.89 -12.27 -5.60
N ASN A 278 -20.57 -11.14 -5.47
CA ASN A 278 -20.06 -9.82 -5.86
C ASN A 278 -18.80 -9.44 -5.05
N LEU A 279 -18.83 -9.67 -3.73
CA LEU A 279 -17.70 -9.46 -2.85
C LEU A 279 -16.51 -10.33 -3.25
N ARG A 280 -16.73 -11.63 -3.46
CA ARG A 280 -15.68 -12.56 -3.89
C ARG A 280 -15.05 -12.14 -5.21
N ARG A 281 -15.87 -11.76 -6.21
CA ARG A 281 -15.38 -11.28 -7.51
C ARG A 281 -14.52 -10.02 -7.36
N PHE A 282 -14.92 -9.08 -6.51
CA PHE A 282 -14.11 -7.89 -6.26
C PHE A 282 -12.80 -8.24 -5.53
N LEU A 283 -12.84 -9.11 -4.53
CA LEU A 283 -11.65 -9.55 -3.80
C LEU A 283 -10.66 -10.28 -4.71
N ASP A 284 -11.13 -11.11 -5.64
CA ASP A 284 -10.28 -11.78 -6.65
C ASP A 284 -9.54 -10.74 -7.53
N VAL A 285 -10.24 -9.68 -7.95
CA VAL A 285 -9.64 -8.58 -8.73
C VAL A 285 -8.66 -7.78 -7.88
N ALA A 286 -9.02 -7.47 -6.64
CA ALA A 286 -8.17 -6.75 -5.71
C ALA A 286 -6.87 -7.52 -5.44
N ASP A 287 -6.94 -8.83 -5.23
CA ASP A 287 -5.78 -9.70 -5.02
C ASP A 287 -4.87 -9.74 -6.25
N LYS A 288 -5.46 -9.90 -7.45
CA LYS A 288 -4.73 -9.85 -8.73
C LYS A 288 -3.94 -8.56 -8.91
N HIS A 289 -4.48 -7.44 -8.43
CA HIS A 289 -3.86 -6.11 -8.48
C HIS A 289 -3.10 -5.73 -7.20
N GLN A 290 -3.02 -6.64 -6.24
CA GLN A 290 -2.36 -6.49 -4.94
C GLN A 290 -2.84 -5.27 -4.16
N LEU A 291 -4.15 -4.98 -4.25
CA LEU A 291 -4.77 -3.96 -3.43
C LEU A 291 -4.86 -4.45 -1.99
N THR A 292 -4.52 -3.58 -1.05
CA THR A 292 -4.52 -3.91 0.38
C THR A 292 -5.58 -3.11 1.13
N PHE A 293 -6.26 -3.80 2.05
CA PHE A 293 -7.36 -3.21 2.81
C PHE A 293 -6.96 -2.94 4.26
N ASN A 294 -7.69 -2.02 4.87
CA ASN A 294 -7.62 -1.78 6.30
C ASN A 294 -8.72 -2.60 6.98
N GLU A 295 -8.37 -3.83 7.36
CA GLU A 295 -9.32 -4.82 7.90
C GLU A 295 -10.18 -4.27 9.04
N PHE A 296 -9.60 -3.46 9.93
CA PHE A 296 -10.32 -2.88 11.09
C PHE A 296 -11.38 -1.84 10.72
N LYS A 297 -11.33 -1.31 9.50
CA LYS A 297 -12.31 -0.34 9.00
C LYS A 297 -13.25 -0.93 7.95
N CYS A 298 -12.96 -2.14 7.47
CA CYS A 298 -13.86 -2.82 6.56
C CYS A 298 -15.09 -3.31 7.32
N VAL A 299 -16.24 -3.25 6.67
CA VAL A 299 -17.53 -3.71 7.19
C VAL A 299 -18.09 -4.71 6.19
N PHE A 300 -18.58 -5.85 6.67
CA PHE A 300 -19.02 -6.95 5.81
C PHE A 300 -20.44 -7.39 6.12
N SER A 301 -21.20 -7.70 5.06
CA SER A 301 -22.53 -8.32 5.11
C SER A 301 -23.48 -7.66 6.11
N VAL A 302 -23.73 -6.36 5.94
CA VAL A 302 -24.66 -5.57 6.75
C VAL A 302 -25.88 -5.16 5.95
N GLU A 303 -27.02 -5.01 6.61
CA GLU A 303 -28.29 -4.56 5.98
C GLU A 303 -28.38 -3.02 5.90
N SER A 304 -27.54 -2.31 6.65
CA SER A 304 -27.44 -0.85 6.61
C SER A 304 -25.99 -0.42 6.53
N VAL A 305 -25.72 0.57 5.68
CA VAL A 305 -24.38 1.09 5.47
C VAL A 305 -24.39 2.62 5.60
N LYS A 306 -23.38 3.15 6.28
CA LYS A 306 -23.14 4.59 6.32
C LYS A 306 -22.26 4.97 5.14
N LEU A 307 -22.82 5.76 4.22
CA LEU A 307 -22.11 6.30 3.06
C LEU A 307 -21.71 7.74 3.35
N PHE A 308 -20.46 8.09 3.07
CA PHE A 308 -19.93 9.47 3.04
C PHE A 308 -20.31 10.34 4.24
N TYR A 309 -19.54 10.27 5.32
CA TYR A 309 -19.56 11.13 6.52
C TYR A 309 -20.90 11.44 7.24
N ASP A 310 -22.09 11.44 6.64
CA ASP A 310 -23.36 11.78 7.31
C ASP A 310 -24.66 11.19 6.67
N LEU A 311 -24.60 10.28 5.69
CA LEU A 311 -25.80 9.61 5.17
C LEU A 311 -25.86 8.14 5.61
N THR A 312 -26.82 7.81 6.47
CA THR A 312 -27.15 6.43 6.82
C THR A 312 -28.29 5.95 5.94
N LEU A 313 -28.07 4.91 5.14
CA LEU A 313 -29.17 4.20 4.50
C LEU A 313 -29.76 3.22 5.53
N ILE A 314 -31.01 3.46 5.90
CA ILE A 314 -31.81 2.60 6.77
C ILE A 314 -33.07 2.28 5.96
N GLU A 315 -33.40 1.00 5.80
CA GLU A 315 -34.76 0.59 5.40
C GLU A 315 -35.77 0.93 6.51
#